data_AF-A0A6F9BF97-F1
#
_entry.id   AF-A0A6F9BF97-F1
#
_cell.length_a   1.000
_cell.length_b   1.000
_cell.length_c   1.000
_cell.angle_alpha   90.00
_cell.angle_beta   90.00
_cell.angle_gamma   90.00
#
_symmetry.space_group_name_H-M   'P 1'
#
loop_
_entity.id
_entity.type
_entity.pdbx_description
1 polymer ?
#
loop_
_entity_poly.entity_id
_entity_poly.type
_entity_poly.pdbx_seq_one_letter_code
_entity_poly.pdbx_strand_id
1 'polypeptide(L)'
;MSRLEKAVVSMVEVFEEYATKDDKKQQLSGAELAELMRKELASPEFQGKVEPAVLQEAMTNLDKNHDGEINFRKFSMFLATLARGYYRARNKGKGNKGKPDKPE
;
A
#
# COMPACT_ATOMS: atom_id res chain seq x y z
N MET A 1 1.98 -12.65 -20.04
CA MET A 1 2.45 -12.32 -18.68
C MET A 1 1.60 -13.00 -17.63
N SER A 2 2.25 -13.61 -16.65
CA SER A 2 1.65 -14.17 -15.43
C SER A 2 1.04 -13.06 -14.55
N ARG A 3 0.24 -13.44 -13.54
CA ARG A 3 -0.40 -12.46 -12.64
C ARG A 3 0.61 -11.62 -11.88
N LEU A 4 1.72 -12.23 -11.45
CA LEU A 4 2.77 -11.53 -10.71
C LEU A 4 3.60 -10.62 -11.62
N GLU A 5 3.92 -11.06 -12.85
CA GLU A 5 4.56 -10.21 -13.85
C GLU A 5 3.73 -8.96 -14.14
N LYS A 6 2.42 -9.13 -14.36
CA LYS A 6 1.50 -8.00 -14.55
C LYS A 6 1.49 -7.06 -13.35
N ALA A 7 1.46 -7.59 -12.13
CA ALA A 7 1.48 -6.76 -10.93
C ALA A 7 2.77 -5.93 -10.84
N VAL A 8 3.94 -6.53 -11.14
CA VAL A 8 5.21 -5.81 -11.16
C VAL A 8 5.22 -4.72 -12.25
N VAL A 9 4.76 -5.04 -13.46
CA VAL A 9 4.66 -4.05 -14.55
C VAL A 9 3.73 -2.90 -14.18
N SER A 10 2.53 -3.19 -13.68
CA SER A 10 1.58 -2.15 -13.25
C SER A 10 2.12 -1.29 -12.11
N MET A 11 2.92 -1.86 -11.18
CA MET A 11 3.59 -1.06 -10.15
C MET A 11 4.56 -0.04 -10.75
N VAL A 12 5.31 -0.41 -11.79
CA VAL A 12 6.25 0.48 -12.47
C VAL A 12 5.50 1.54 -13.27
N GLU A 13 4.52 1.14 -14.08
CA GLU A 13 3.74 2.05 -14.93
C GLU A 13 3.03 3.14 -14.11
N VAL A 14 2.38 2.76 -13.00
CA VAL A 14 1.72 3.71 -12.10
C VAL A 14 2.75 4.64 -11.44
N PHE A 15 3.92 4.15 -11.07
CA PHE A 15 4.94 5.04 -10.51
C PHE A 15 5.43 6.05 -11.54
N GLU A 16 5.74 5.62 -12.76
CA GLU A 16 6.19 6.50 -13.84
C GLU A 16 5.12 7.52 -14.25
N GLU A 17 3.85 7.13 -14.27
CA GLU A 17 2.74 8.04 -14.59
C GLU A 17 2.63 9.20 -13.59
N TYR A 18 2.88 8.94 -12.31
CA TYR A 18 2.74 9.97 -11.27
C TYR A 18 4.06 10.70 -10.97
N ALA A 19 5.22 10.05 -11.10
CA ALA A 19 6.55 10.60 -10.82
C ALA A 19 7.12 11.46 -11.97
N THR A 20 6.23 12.10 -12.73
CA THR A 20 6.56 12.91 -13.92
C THR A 20 5.93 14.30 -13.89
N LYS A 21 5.13 14.64 -12.88
CA LYS A 21 4.40 15.92 -12.85
C LYS A 21 5.26 17.06 -12.30
N ASP A 22 6.22 16.74 -11.44
CA ASP A 22 7.23 17.68 -10.93
C ASP A 22 8.57 17.61 -11.70
N ASP A 23 9.43 18.63 -11.52
CA ASP A 23 10.74 18.73 -12.19
C ASP A 23 11.71 17.58 -11.83
N LYS A 24 11.47 16.90 -10.70
CA LYS A 24 12.23 15.72 -10.26
C LYS A 24 11.67 14.43 -10.85
N LYS A 25 11.78 14.30 -12.17
CA LYS A 25 11.48 13.06 -12.90
C LYS A 25 12.24 11.91 -12.24
N GLN A 26 11.52 10.86 -11.80
CA GLN A 26 11.97 9.67 -11.04
C GLN A 26 11.61 9.63 -9.54
N GLN A 27 10.86 10.60 -9.02
CA GLN A 27 10.38 10.58 -7.64
C GLN A 27 8.96 11.11 -7.56
N LEU A 28 8.19 10.64 -6.58
CA LEU A 28 6.91 11.22 -6.22
C LEU A 28 7.13 12.32 -5.17
N SER A 29 6.41 13.42 -5.31
CA SER A 29 6.15 14.34 -4.21
C SER A 29 5.01 13.81 -3.32
N GLY A 30 4.88 14.36 -2.13
CA GLY A 30 3.77 14.03 -1.23
C GLY A 30 2.39 14.30 -1.86
N ALA A 31 2.29 15.32 -2.72
CA ALA A 31 1.07 15.66 -3.45
C ALA A 31 0.74 14.63 -4.54
N GLU A 32 1.74 14.23 -5.34
CA GLU A 32 1.58 13.19 -6.36
C GLU A 32 1.18 11.85 -5.73
N LEU A 33 1.78 11.48 -4.59
CA LEU A 33 1.39 10.28 -3.85
C LEU A 33 -0.07 10.36 -3.35
N ALA A 34 -0.49 11.50 -2.80
CA ALA A 34 -1.87 11.68 -2.35
C ALA A 34 -2.87 11.54 -3.51
N GLU A 35 -2.53 12.07 -4.69
CA GLU A 35 -3.32 11.90 -5.90
C GLU A 35 -3.39 10.44 -6.34
N LEU A 36 -2.25 9.73 -6.34
CA LEU A 36 -2.17 8.29 -6.66
C LEU A 36 -3.07 7.49 -5.74
N MET A 37 -3.00 7.70 -4.43
CA MET A 37 -3.85 7.00 -3.47
C MET A 37 -5.35 7.23 -3.72
N ARG A 38 -5.72 8.47 -4.07
CA ARG A 38 -7.12 8.82 -4.34
C ARG A 38 -7.65 8.19 -5.63
N LYS A 39 -6.80 7.99 -6.64
CA LYS A 39 -7.21 7.49 -7.96
C LYS A 39 -7.04 5.97 -8.09
N GLU A 40 -5.88 5.44 -7.74
CA GLU A 40 -5.53 4.03 -7.91
C GLU A 40 -6.05 3.14 -6.77
N LEU A 41 -6.18 3.70 -5.55
CA LEU A 41 -6.58 2.97 -4.34
C LEU A 41 -7.99 3.36 -3.85
N ALA A 42 -8.88 3.70 -4.79
CA ALA A 42 -10.22 4.21 -4.51
C ALA A 42 -11.29 3.13 -4.26
N SER A 43 -10.99 1.86 -4.56
CA SER A 43 -11.99 0.78 -4.47
C SER A 43 -12.51 0.62 -3.03
N PRO A 44 -13.83 0.66 -2.79
CA PRO A 44 -14.41 0.45 -1.46
C PRO A 44 -14.02 -0.90 -0.84
N GLU A 45 -13.85 -1.94 -1.67
CA GLU A 45 -13.40 -3.25 -1.21
C GLU A 45 -11.97 -3.19 -0.66
N PHE A 46 -11.11 -2.40 -1.29
CA PHE A 46 -9.74 -2.22 -0.84
C PHE A 46 -9.69 -1.33 0.42
N GLN A 47 -10.33 -0.16 0.37
CA GLN A 47 -10.35 0.79 1.48
C GLN A 47 -11.00 0.22 2.75
N GLY A 48 -12.06 -0.57 2.61
CA GLY A 48 -12.71 -1.24 3.74
C GLY A 48 -11.88 -2.35 4.39
N LYS A 49 -10.77 -2.78 3.75
CA LYS A 49 -9.87 -3.83 4.24
C LYS A 49 -8.52 -3.30 4.70
N VAL A 50 -8.13 -2.10 4.28
CA VAL A 50 -6.89 -1.47 4.76
C VAL A 50 -7.21 -0.67 6.02
N GLU A 51 -6.77 -1.17 7.17
CA GLU A 51 -6.99 -0.50 8.45
C GLU A 51 -6.23 0.84 8.51
N PRO A 52 -6.79 1.88 9.16
CA PRO A 52 -6.12 3.18 9.29
C PRO A 52 -4.69 3.08 9.85
N ALA A 53 -4.45 2.15 10.79
CA ALA A 53 -3.13 1.92 11.37
C ALA A 53 -2.11 1.40 10.33
N VAL A 54 -2.54 0.55 9.39
CA VAL A 54 -1.68 0.07 8.30
C VAL A 54 -1.36 1.22 7.35
N LEU A 55 -2.34 2.06 7.05
CA LEU A 55 -2.13 3.21 6.18
C LEU A 55 -1.15 4.20 6.80
N GLN A 56 -1.30 4.47 8.11
CA GLN A 56 -0.38 5.30 8.87
C GLN A 56 1.05 4.74 8.86
N GLU A 57 1.22 3.43 9.10
CA GLU A 57 2.51 2.75 9.00
C GLU A 57 3.13 2.90 7.61
N ALA A 58 2.31 2.73 6.57
CA ALA A 58 2.75 2.86 5.18
C ALA A 58 3.20 4.29 4.86
N MET A 59 2.47 5.31 5.34
CA MET A 59 2.85 6.73 5.24
C MET A 59 4.16 7.03 5.98
N THR A 60 4.31 6.57 7.22
CA THR A 60 5.53 6.80 8.02
C THR A 60 6.76 6.15 7.37
N ASN A 61 6.60 4.99 6.75
CA ASN A 61 7.72 4.30 6.08
C ASN A 61 8.22 5.02 4.82
N LEU A 62 7.41 5.89 4.21
CA LEU A 62 7.80 6.65 3.03
C LEU A 62 8.83 7.73 3.36
N ASP A 63 8.66 8.45 4.47
CA ASP A 63 9.53 9.56 4.89
C ASP A 63 10.50 9.18 6.04
N LYS A 64 10.87 7.89 6.16
CA LYS A 64 11.67 7.42 7.30
C LYS A 64 13.04 8.11 7.44
N ASN A 65 13.59 8.63 6.34
CA ASN A 65 14.87 9.34 6.32
C ASN A 65 14.71 10.86 6.16
N HIS A 66 13.48 11.39 6.20
CA HIS A 66 13.18 12.83 6.17
C HIS A 66 13.82 13.61 5.02
N ASP A 67 14.02 12.96 3.88
CA ASP A 67 14.54 13.60 2.67
C ASP A 67 13.42 14.23 1.82
N GLY A 68 12.15 13.98 2.14
CA GLY A 68 11.00 14.44 1.37
C GLY A 68 10.87 13.82 -0.02
N GLU A 69 11.68 12.80 -0.35
CA GLU A 69 11.77 12.18 -1.67
C GLU A 69 11.14 10.78 -1.66
N ILE A 70 10.14 10.53 -2.51
CA ILE A 70 9.52 9.20 -2.63
C ILE A 70 10.02 8.53 -3.91
N ASN A 71 11.18 7.89 -3.84
CA ASN A 71 11.69 7.06 -4.93
C ASN A 71 10.93 5.72 -5.07
N PHE A 72 11.18 5.00 -6.16
CA PHE A 72 10.48 3.75 -6.46
C PHE A 72 10.62 2.68 -5.37
N ARG A 73 11.77 2.63 -4.68
CA ARG A 73 11.98 1.69 -3.56
C ARG A 73 11.02 1.99 -2.41
N LYS A 74 10.89 3.25 -2.02
CA LYS A 74 9.98 3.70 -0.96
C LYS A 74 8.52 3.45 -1.34
N PHE A 75 8.16 3.76 -2.58
CA PHE A 75 6.85 3.44 -3.15
C PHE A 75 6.54 1.92 -3.12
N SER A 76 7.51 1.08 -3.49
CA SER A 76 7.35 -0.38 -3.46
C SER A 76 7.12 -0.91 -2.04
N MET A 77 7.83 -0.35 -1.05
CA MET A 77 7.63 -0.68 0.36
C MET A 77 6.25 -0.25 0.89
N PHE A 78 5.76 0.90 0.42
CA PHE A 78 4.40 1.37 0.70
C PHE A 78 3.35 0.35 0.21
N LEU A 79 3.43 -0.07 -1.06
CA LEU A 79 2.51 -1.08 -1.61
C LEU A 79 2.62 -2.44 -0.91
N ALA A 80 3.82 -2.88 -0.55
CA ALA A 80 4.03 -4.10 0.22
C ALA A 80 3.36 -4.04 1.61
N THR A 81 3.41 -2.88 2.27
CA THR A 81 2.75 -2.65 3.56
C THR A 81 1.23 -2.76 3.45
N LEU A 82 0.65 -2.17 2.40
CA LEU A 82 -0.78 -2.27 2.09
C LEU A 82 -1.20 -3.72 1.78
N ALA A 83 -0.44 -4.42 0.93
CA ALA A 83 -0.72 -5.82 0.59
C ALA A 83 -0.72 -6.72 1.83
N ARG A 84 0.24 -6.52 2.74
CA ARG A 84 0.30 -7.22 4.03
C ARG A 84 -0.93 -6.91 4.90
N GLY A 85 -1.34 -5.64 4.99
CA GLY A 85 -2.53 -5.22 5.72
C GLY A 85 -3.80 -5.84 5.17
N TYR A 86 -3.99 -5.77 3.85
CA TYR A 86 -5.12 -6.39 3.16
C TYR A 86 -5.17 -7.91 3.38
N TYR A 87 -4.01 -8.59 3.30
CA TYR A 87 -3.90 -10.02 3.62
C TYR A 87 -4.33 -10.32 5.05
N ARG A 88 -3.90 -9.51 6.03
CA ARG A 88 -4.33 -9.68 7.44
C ARG A 88 -5.84 -9.48 7.59
N ALA A 89 -6.39 -8.40 7.06
CA ALA A 89 -7.82 -8.09 7.17
C ALA A 89 -8.71 -9.15 6.51
N ARG A 90 -8.29 -9.68 5.36
CA ARG A 90 -8.98 -10.81 4.69
C ARG A 90 -9.02 -12.07 5.55
N ASN A 91 -8.05 -12.27 6.43
CA ASN A 91 -7.88 -13.48 7.23
C ASN A 91 -8.30 -13.34 8.71
N LYS A 92 -8.56 -12.13 9.23
CA LYS A 92 -8.99 -11.89 10.63
C LYS A 92 -10.23 -12.69 11.05
N GLY A 93 -11.12 -13.06 10.12
CA GLY A 93 -12.30 -13.90 10.39
C GLY A 93 -12.07 -15.43 10.41
N LYS A 94 -10.86 -15.90 10.09
CA LYS A 94 -10.54 -17.35 10.04
C LYS A 94 -9.88 -17.90 11.32
N GLY A 95 -9.54 -17.04 12.27
CA GLY A 95 -8.80 -17.39 13.48
C GLY A 95 -9.63 -17.62 14.75
N ASN A 96 -10.96 -17.48 14.72
CA ASN A 96 -11.81 -17.67 15.90
C ASN A 96 -12.92 -18.70 15.67
N LYS A 97 -12.54 -19.93 15.32
CA LYS A 97 -13.39 -21.11 15.48
C LYS A 97 -12.63 -22.12 16.34
N GLY A 98 -12.96 -22.17 17.62
CA GLY A 98 -12.65 -23.32 18.49
C GLY A 98 -11.63 -23.07 19.60
N LYS A 99 -12.08 -22.40 20.67
CA LYS A 99 -11.89 -22.99 22.00
C LYS A 99 -13.28 -23.13 22.61
N PRO A 100 -13.83 -24.35 22.74
CA PRO A 100 -14.96 -24.54 23.62
C PRO A 100 -14.49 -24.22 25.03
N ASP A 101 -15.20 -23.33 25.73
CA ASP A 101 -15.02 -23.14 27.16
C ASP A 101 -15.12 -24.51 27.83
N LYS A 102 -14.06 -24.88 28.55
CA LYS A 102 -14.02 -26.10 29.34
C LYS A 102 -14.59 -25.72 30.71
N PRO A 103 -15.76 -26.25 31.11
CA PRO A 103 -16.26 -26.01 32.46
C PRO A 103 -15.48 -26.88 33.46
N GLU A 104 -14.92 -26.23 34.48
CA GLU A 104 -14.64 -26.83 35.80
C GLU A 104 -15.21 -25.91 36.87
#